data_AF-A0A813G060-F1
#
_entry.id   AF-A0A813G060-F1
#
_cell.length_a   1.000
_cell.length_b   1.000
_cell.length_c   1.000
_cell.angle_alpha   90.00
_cell.angle_beta   90.00
_cell.angle_gamma   90.00
#
_symmetry.space_group_name_H-M   'P 1'
#
loop_
_entity.id
_entity.type
_entity.pdbx_description
1 polymer ?
#
loop_
_entity_poly.entity_id
_entity_poly.type
_entity_poly.pdbx_seq_one_letter_code
_entity_poly.pdbx_strand_id
1 'polypeptide(L)'
;ACGRTTPKLSGKVDLDGRWCCGVCWEANDQLPWLPKAAQDHLAVTDCLTIQGSQLAVAMLVGRKIVECRQSEFDIPDGWYALHVAKEAINPQESHTVKREWPSVPQEEELPHDAIVGLVHLRRTDHRESLPSEASPWLRPGTCFVVLSAVALSQTLPSRAPGRPAEPWRLSPAAQRRVRDLAAGMPVYKNRILENSDAISCGKVVAEQTKVAITAPVSSYSWSDCSWTA
;
A
#
# COMPACT_ATOMS: atom_id res chain seq x y z
N ALA A 1 -21.66 10.88 16.01
CA ALA A 1 -22.00 10.37 17.34
C ALA A 1 -23.50 10.50 17.52
N CYS A 2 -24.23 9.42 17.84
CA CYS A 2 -25.65 9.56 18.13
C CYS A 2 -25.78 10.41 19.41
N GLY A 3 -26.58 11.47 19.38
CA GLY A 3 -26.82 12.34 20.55
C GLY A 3 -27.57 11.65 21.69
N ARG A 4 -27.73 10.33 21.64
CA ARG A 4 -28.37 9.50 22.66
C ARG A 4 -27.31 9.09 23.67
N THR A 5 -26.92 10.04 24.49
CA THR A 5 -26.04 9.82 25.64
C THR A 5 -26.72 8.90 26.64
N THR A 6 -26.13 7.73 26.88
CA THR A 6 -26.13 7.16 28.23
C THR A 6 -24.76 6.54 28.51
N PRO A 7 -24.05 6.93 29.59
CA PRO A 7 -22.75 6.35 29.98
C PRO A 7 -22.80 4.89 30.45
N LYS A 8 -23.92 4.17 30.22
CA LYS A 8 -24.22 2.90 30.89
C LYS A 8 -24.15 1.65 30.01
N LEU A 9 -23.83 1.75 28.72
CA LEU A 9 -23.86 0.58 27.84
C LEU A 9 -22.67 0.59 26.87
N SER A 10 -21.70 -0.30 27.14
CA SER A 10 -20.80 -0.98 26.17
C SER A 10 -20.42 -0.21 24.90
N GLY A 11 -20.13 1.09 25.00
CA GLY A 11 -19.74 1.91 23.86
C GLY A 11 -18.36 1.51 23.36
N LYS A 12 -18.18 1.56 22.04
CA LYS A 12 -16.89 1.31 21.39
C LYS A 12 -16.48 2.56 20.61
N VAL A 13 -15.19 2.79 20.55
CA VAL A 13 -14.62 3.83 19.68
C VAL A 13 -14.28 3.15 18.35
N ASP A 14 -14.77 3.71 17.25
CA ASP A 14 -14.43 3.22 15.92
C ASP A 14 -12.98 3.54 15.53
N LEU A 15 -12.56 3.03 14.39
CA LEU A 15 -11.20 3.23 13.89
C LEU A 15 -10.90 4.71 13.57
N ASP A 16 -11.93 5.55 13.48
CA ASP A 16 -11.82 7.00 13.28
C ASP A 16 -11.84 7.79 14.60
N GLY A 17 -11.77 7.09 15.74
CA GLY A 17 -11.79 7.74 17.06
C GLY A 17 -13.17 8.24 17.48
N ARG A 18 -14.23 7.88 16.76
CA ARG A 18 -15.60 8.31 17.08
C ARG A 18 -16.22 7.30 18.02
N TRP A 19 -16.73 7.79 19.14
CA TRP A 19 -17.51 6.94 20.03
C TRP A 19 -18.86 6.58 19.39
N CYS A 20 -19.18 5.29 19.39
CA CYS A 20 -20.49 4.74 19.05
C CYS A 20 -20.99 3.85 20.20
N CYS A 21 -22.29 3.93 20.51
CA CYS A 21 -22.90 2.98 21.45
C CYS A 21 -22.90 1.56 20.86
N GLY A 22 -22.99 0.51 21.68
CA GLY A 22 -22.98 -0.88 21.21
C GLY A 22 -24.02 -1.19 20.12
N VAL A 23 -25.21 -0.59 20.21
CA VAL A 23 -26.28 -0.73 19.19
C VAL A 23 -25.88 -0.08 17.87
N CYS A 24 -25.34 1.14 17.91
CA CYS A 24 -24.82 1.80 16.72
C CYS A 24 -23.57 1.11 16.19
N TRP A 25 -22.79 0.44 17.04
CA TRP A 25 -21.65 -0.36 16.62
C TRP A 25 -22.09 -1.57 15.81
N GLU A 26 -23.04 -2.36 16.33
CA GLU A 26 -23.59 -3.52 15.60
C GLU A 26 -24.28 -3.09 14.30
N ALA A 27 -24.92 -1.91 14.29
CA ALA A 27 -25.47 -1.32 13.07
C ALA A 27 -24.39 -0.70 12.14
N ASN A 28 -23.27 -0.18 12.67
CA ASN A 28 -22.14 0.36 11.91
C ASN A 28 -21.23 -0.74 11.37
N ASP A 29 -21.19 -1.91 12.00
CA ASP A 29 -20.61 -3.13 11.41
C ASP A 29 -21.32 -3.46 10.08
N GLN A 30 -22.52 -2.90 9.86
CA GLN A 30 -23.25 -2.95 8.60
C GLN A 30 -23.16 -1.68 7.74
N LEU A 31 -22.53 -0.59 8.22
CA LEU A 31 -22.24 0.54 7.35
C LEU A 31 -20.93 0.25 6.61
N PRO A 32 -20.94 0.26 5.27
CA PRO A 32 -19.74 -0.03 4.49
C PRO A 32 -18.73 1.06 4.82
N TRP A 33 -17.67 0.69 5.52
CA TRP A 33 -16.48 1.52 5.56
C TRP A 33 -16.08 1.80 4.12
N LEU A 34 -15.93 3.08 3.79
CA LEU A 34 -15.46 3.51 2.47
C LEU A 34 -13.98 3.90 2.61
N PRO A 35 -13.11 3.41 1.71
CA PRO A 35 -11.74 3.87 1.64
C PRO A 35 -11.70 5.40 1.53
N LYS A 36 -10.84 6.03 2.32
CA LYS A 36 -10.55 7.46 2.32
C LYS A 36 -9.05 7.64 2.17
N ALA A 37 -8.62 7.85 0.93
CA ALA A 37 -7.25 8.18 0.63
C ALA A 37 -6.80 9.47 1.35
N ALA A 38 -5.57 9.48 1.86
CA ALA A 38 -5.01 10.68 2.46
C ALA A 38 -4.40 11.59 1.38
N GLN A 39 -4.50 12.91 1.56
CA GLN A 39 -3.86 13.88 0.65
C GLN A 39 -2.37 14.04 0.95
N ASP A 40 -1.95 13.68 2.16
CA ASP A 40 -0.56 13.72 2.62
C ASP A 40 -0.13 12.32 3.09
N HIS A 41 1.07 11.88 2.72
CA HIS A 41 1.66 10.62 3.15
C HIS A 41 1.74 10.45 4.68
N LEU A 42 1.88 11.53 5.45
CA LEU A 42 1.90 11.48 6.92
C LEU A 42 0.51 11.41 7.55
N ALA A 43 -0.54 11.58 6.75
CA ALA A 43 -1.94 11.51 7.17
C ALA A 43 -2.64 10.21 6.74
N VAL A 44 -1.88 9.20 6.32
CA VAL A 44 -2.39 7.91 5.86
C VAL A 44 -3.19 7.20 6.96
N THR A 45 -4.44 6.90 6.65
CA THR A 45 -5.36 6.16 7.52
C THR A 45 -5.70 4.77 7.00
N ASP A 46 -5.49 4.54 5.70
CA ASP A 46 -5.89 3.32 5.00
C ASP A 46 -4.72 2.59 4.39
N CYS A 47 -4.91 1.30 4.19
CA CYS A 47 -3.89 0.39 3.73
C CYS A 47 -4.39 -0.44 2.55
N LEU A 48 -3.47 -0.73 1.64
CA LEU A 48 -3.65 -1.62 0.51
C LEU A 48 -2.74 -2.83 0.70
N THR A 49 -3.33 -4.02 0.66
CA THR A 49 -2.58 -5.27 0.67
C THR A 49 -2.21 -5.67 -0.76
N ILE A 50 -0.94 -6.01 -0.99
CA ILE A 50 -0.44 -6.61 -2.22
C ILE A 50 0.01 -8.04 -1.92
N GLN A 51 -0.35 -8.98 -2.80
CA GLN A 51 0.17 -10.33 -2.71
C GLN A 51 1.56 -10.38 -3.32
N GLY A 52 2.57 -10.70 -2.50
CA GLY A 52 3.95 -10.80 -2.96
C GLY A 52 4.82 -9.60 -2.59
N SER A 53 5.85 -9.86 -1.78
CA SER A 53 6.80 -8.87 -1.32
C SER A 53 7.60 -8.26 -2.46
N GLN A 54 7.97 -9.06 -3.45
CA GLN A 54 8.65 -8.60 -4.66
C GLN A 54 7.86 -7.52 -5.42
N LEU A 55 6.53 -7.64 -5.51
CA LEU A 55 5.69 -6.63 -6.16
C LEU A 55 5.63 -5.34 -5.34
N ALA A 56 5.46 -5.46 -4.03
CA ALA A 56 5.42 -4.30 -3.15
C ALA A 56 6.74 -3.52 -3.20
N VAL A 57 7.88 -4.21 -3.11
CA VAL A 57 9.20 -3.58 -3.26
C VAL A 57 9.35 -2.98 -4.65
N ALA A 58 8.94 -3.67 -5.72
CA ALA A 58 8.96 -3.13 -7.08
C ALA A 58 8.15 -1.82 -7.20
N MET A 59 7.04 -1.67 -6.48
CA MET A 59 6.29 -0.41 -6.43
C MET A 59 7.08 0.68 -5.70
N LEU A 60 7.69 0.37 -4.56
CA LEU A 60 8.48 1.32 -3.76
C LEU A 60 9.72 1.84 -4.50
N VAL A 61 10.35 1.02 -5.35
CA VAL A 61 11.49 1.42 -6.19
C VAL A 61 11.09 1.99 -7.55
N GLY A 62 9.80 2.14 -7.83
CA GLY A 62 9.30 2.68 -9.09
C GLY A 62 9.47 1.77 -10.31
N ARG A 63 9.66 0.46 -10.11
CA ARG A 63 9.71 -0.55 -11.19
C ARG A 63 8.31 -0.99 -11.61
N LYS A 64 7.39 -1.14 -10.65
CA LYS A 64 5.96 -1.39 -10.87
C LYS A 64 5.18 -0.11 -10.64
N ILE A 65 4.87 0.57 -11.74
CA ILE A 65 4.18 1.88 -11.71
C ILE A 65 2.67 1.78 -11.87
N VAL A 66 2.14 0.58 -12.12
CA VAL A 66 0.70 0.34 -12.28
C VAL A 66 0.29 -0.85 -11.44
N GLU A 67 -0.82 -0.69 -10.74
CA GLU A 67 -1.52 -1.71 -9.98
C GLU A 67 -2.95 -1.85 -10.51
N CYS A 68 -3.35 -3.05 -10.91
CA CYS A 68 -4.69 -3.29 -11.44
C CYS A 68 -5.43 -4.26 -10.52
N ARG A 69 -6.67 -3.90 -10.17
CA ARG A 69 -7.52 -4.68 -9.26
C ARG A 69 -8.84 -5.01 -9.92
N GLN A 70 -9.33 -6.22 -9.69
CA GLN A 70 -10.66 -6.67 -10.14
C GLN A 70 -11.80 -6.24 -9.20
N SER A 71 -11.45 -5.54 -8.11
CA SER A 71 -12.37 -5.15 -7.06
C SER A 71 -13.49 -4.23 -7.57
N GLU A 72 -14.71 -4.47 -7.10
CA GLU A 72 -15.87 -3.59 -7.31
C GLU A 72 -15.78 -2.29 -6.51
N PHE A 73 -14.82 -2.19 -5.58
CA PHE A 73 -14.65 -1.03 -4.72
C PHE A 73 -13.95 0.10 -5.46
N ASP A 74 -14.57 1.28 -5.42
CA ASP A 74 -13.94 2.52 -5.86
C ASP A 74 -12.86 2.91 -4.83
N ILE A 75 -11.59 2.87 -5.24
CA ILE A 75 -10.45 3.28 -4.42
C ILE A 75 -10.16 4.74 -4.79
N PRO A 76 -10.39 5.71 -3.89
CA PRO A 76 -10.12 7.11 -4.20
C PRO A 76 -8.63 7.39 -4.45
N ASP A 77 -8.37 8.45 -5.20
CA ASP A 77 -7.02 8.94 -5.44
C ASP A 77 -6.39 9.49 -4.15
N GLY A 78 -5.15 9.12 -3.89
CA GLY A 78 -4.37 9.63 -2.77
C GLY A 78 -3.39 8.61 -2.17
N TRP A 79 -2.96 8.88 -0.95
CA TRP A 79 -1.98 8.09 -0.20
C TRP A 79 -2.61 6.94 0.58
N TYR A 80 -1.95 5.80 0.51
CA TYR A 80 -2.26 4.56 1.24
C TYR A 80 -0.98 3.95 1.81
N ALA A 81 -1.12 3.25 2.94
CA ALA A 81 -0.09 2.35 3.43
C ALA A 81 -0.02 1.12 2.52
N LEU A 82 1.18 0.61 2.27
CA LEU A 82 1.42 -0.56 1.46
C LEU A 82 1.73 -1.75 2.38
N HIS A 83 0.79 -2.68 2.47
CA HIS A 83 0.92 -3.94 3.19
C HIS A 83 1.23 -5.08 2.23
N VAL A 84 2.04 -6.03 2.70
CA VAL A 84 2.34 -7.25 1.99
C VAL A 84 1.59 -8.40 2.64
N ALA A 85 0.84 -9.15 1.83
CA ALA A 85 0.12 -10.33 2.27
C ALA A 85 1.07 -11.40 2.84
N LYS A 86 0.50 -12.36 3.56
CA LYS A 86 1.26 -13.53 4.03
C LYS A 86 1.62 -14.45 2.86
N GLU A 87 0.72 -14.55 1.88
CA GLU A 87 0.87 -15.37 0.71
C GLU A 87 1.99 -14.83 -0.19
N ALA A 88 2.86 -15.72 -0.62
CA ALA A 88 3.90 -15.42 -1.58
C ALA A 88 3.32 -14.94 -2.92
N ILE A 89 4.13 -14.19 -3.65
CA ILE A 89 3.88 -13.81 -5.04
C ILE A 89 3.55 -15.03 -5.90
N ASN A 90 2.62 -14.89 -6.85
CA ASN A 90 2.35 -15.98 -7.78
C ASN A 90 3.56 -16.20 -8.73
N PRO A 91 3.80 -17.43 -9.20
CA PRO A 91 4.98 -17.72 -10.02
C PRO A 91 5.05 -16.85 -11.28
N GLN A 92 3.94 -16.60 -11.97
CA GLN A 92 3.91 -15.82 -13.22
C GLN A 92 4.32 -14.36 -13.00
N GLU A 93 3.88 -13.76 -11.90
CA GLU A 93 4.26 -12.42 -11.48
C GLU A 93 5.71 -12.41 -11.01
N SER A 94 6.19 -13.42 -10.28
CA SER A 94 7.62 -13.51 -9.93
C SER A 94 8.50 -13.58 -11.17
N HIS A 95 8.12 -14.36 -12.20
CA HIS A 95 8.84 -14.38 -13.47
C HIS A 95 8.82 -13.01 -14.16
N THR A 96 7.69 -12.31 -14.11
CA THR A 96 7.58 -10.94 -14.64
C THR A 96 8.52 -10.00 -13.88
N VAL A 97 8.52 -10.02 -12.55
CA VAL A 97 9.41 -9.19 -11.73
C VAL A 97 10.88 -9.52 -12.02
N LYS A 98 11.26 -10.79 -12.07
CA LYS A 98 12.65 -11.20 -12.36
C LYS A 98 13.08 -10.81 -13.77
N ARG A 99 12.17 -10.75 -14.74
CA ARG A 99 12.48 -10.26 -16.09
C ARG A 99 12.71 -8.74 -16.10
N GLU A 100 11.82 -7.97 -15.48
CA GLU A 100 11.92 -6.50 -15.44
C GLU A 100 12.98 -5.99 -14.47
N TRP A 101 13.31 -6.79 -13.44
CA TRP A 101 14.28 -6.49 -12.40
C TRP A 101 15.07 -7.76 -12.01
N PRO A 102 16.09 -8.15 -12.82
CA PRO A 102 16.86 -9.38 -12.59
C PRO A 102 17.63 -9.44 -11.26
N SER A 103 17.91 -8.29 -10.66
CA SER A 103 18.60 -8.18 -9.37
C SER A 103 17.65 -8.05 -8.18
N VAL A 104 16.35 -8.37 -8.35
CA VAL A 104 15.38 -8.39 -7.25
C VAL A 104 15.81 -9.40 -6.18
N PRO A 105 15.71 -9.08 -4.88
CA PRO A 105 15.89 -10.05 -3.81
C PRO A 105 14.94 -11.25 -3.94
N GLN A 106 15.28 -12.40 -3.36
CA GLN A 106 14.35 -13.52 -3.37
C GLN A 106 13.11 -13.19 -2.54
N GLU A 107 11.97 -13.76 -2.89
CA GLU A 107 10.70 -13.47 -2.21
C GLU A 107 10.79 -13.79 -0.71
N GLU A 108 11.45 -14.89 -0.36
CA GLU A 108 11.60 -15.39 1.00
C GLU A 108 12.50 -14.52 1.89
N GLU A 109 13.32 -13.65 1.29
CA GLU A 109 14.20 -12.71 1.99
C GLU A 109 13.49 -11.39 2.32
N LEU A 110 12.28 -11.20 1.79
CA LEU A 110 11.52 -9.97 1.89
C LEU A 110 10.40 -10.09 2.94
N PRO A 111 9.93 -8.97 3.51
CA PRO A 111 8.92 -8.97 4.57
C PRO A 111 7.51 -9.36 4.07
N HIS A 112 6.90 -10.35 4.72
CA HIS A 112 5.48 -10.70 4.58
C HIS A 112 4.70 -10.32 5.85
N ASP A 113 3.37 -10.20 5.72
CA ASP A 113 2.46 -9.85 6.82
C ASP A 113 2.89 -8.54 7.53
N ALA A 114 3.28 -7.55 6.74
CA ALA A 114 3.85 -6.31 7.22
C ALA A 114 3.54 -5.12 6.29
N ILE A 115 3.46 -3.93 6.90
CA ILE A 115 3.43 -2.66 6.17
C ILE A 115 4.88 -2.26 5.87
N VAL A 116 5.18 -2.02 4.60
CA VAL A 116 6.55 -1.81 4.10
C VAL A 116 6.79 -0.39 3.61
N GLY A 117 5.73 0.35 3.32
CA GLY A 117 5.83 1.67 2.71
C GLY A 117 4.48 2.36 2.59
N LEU A 118 4.49 3.45 1.84
CA LEU A 118 3.33 4.23 1.44
C LEU A 118 3.35 4.40 -0.07
N VAL A 119 2.18 4.46 -0.69
CA VAL A 119 2.03 4.70 -2.13
C VAL A 119 0.94 5.74 -2.38
N HIS A 120 1.19 6.63 -3.33
CA HIS A 120 0.21 7.56 -3.85
C HIS A 120 -0.38 7.00 -5.14
N LEU A 121 -1.66 6.67 -5.11
CA LEU A 121 -2.37 6.11 -6.24
C LEU A 121 -3.25 7.15 -6.93
N ARG A 122 -3.34 7.03 -8.24
CA ARG A 122 -4.33 7.73 -9.06
C ARG A 122 -4.99 6.74 -10.00
N ARG A 123 -6.31 6.68 -9.98
CA ARG A 123 -7.09 5.87 -10.91
C ARG A 123 -6.85 6.33 -12.35
N THR A 124 -6.79 5.38 -13.28
CA THR A 124 -6.76 5.65 -14.71
C THR A 124 -7.76 4.76 -15.42
N ASP A 125 -8.65 5.39 -16.20
CA ASP A 125 -9.57 4.68 -17.08
C ASP A 125 -8.95 4.48 -18.49
N HIS A 126 -7.87 5.20 -18.80
CA HIS A 126 -7.14 5.12 -20.07
C HIS A 126 -5.93 4.21 -19.92
N ARG A 127 -6.09 2.95 -20.37
CA ARG A 127 -4.99 1.96 -20.32
C ARG A 127 -4.00 2.20 -21.45
N GLU A 128 -4.51 2.64 -22.58
CA GLU A 128 -3.80 2.96 -23.81
C GLU A 128 -2.86 4.16 -23.67
N SER A 129 -3.11 5.05 -22.71
CA SER A 129 -2.24 6.21 -22.44
C SER A 129 -1.11 5.90 -21.48
N LEU A 130 -1.03 4.67 -20.94
CA LEU A 130 0.02 4.30 -20.01
C LEU A 130 1.34 4.07 -20.75
N PRO A 131 2.48 4.41 -20.12
CA PRO A 131 3.79 4.21 -20.71
C PRO A 131 4.04 2.72 -20.98
N SER A 132 4.88 2.41 -21.97
CA SER A 132 5.18 1.03 -22.37
C SER A 132 5.70 0.17 -21.20
N GLU A 133 6.38 0.79 -20.25
CA GLU A 133 6.92 0.23 -19.02
C GLU A 133 5.82 -0.25 -18.06
N ALA A 134 4.59 0.24 -18.22
CA ALA A 134 3.42 -0.26 -17.51
C ALA A 134 2.94 -1.61 -18.05
N SER A 135 3.23 -1.92 -19.33
CA SER A 135 2.67 -3.07 -20.05
C SER A 135 2.81 -4.42 -19.34
N PRO A 136 3.95 -4.76 -18.69
CA PRO A 136 4.09 -6.03 -17.99
C PRO A 136 3.10 -6.19 -16.82
N TRP A 137 2.69 -5.07 -16.24
CA TRP A 137 1.89 -4.98 -15.02
C TRP A 137 0.38 -4.83 -15.30
N LEU A 138 -0.01 -4.61 -16.56
CA LEU A 138 -1.41 -4.45 -16.93
C LEU A 138 -2.17 -5.78 -16.77
N ARG A 139 -3.35 -5.70 -16.15
CA ARG A 139 -4.30 -6.81 -15.96
C ARG A 139 -5.73 -6.30 -16.16
N PRO A 140 -6.72 -7.17 -16.44
CA PRO A 140 -8.15 -6.79 -16.41
C PRO A 140 -8.56 -6.16 -15.06
N GLY A 141 -9.51 -5.22 -15.07
CA GLY A 141 -10.00 -4.50 -13.86
C GLY A 141 -9.74 -2.98 -13.85
N THR A 142 -9.90 -2.34 -12.70
CA THR A 142 -9.56 -0.93 -12.51
C THR A 142 -8.07 -0.80 -12.28
N CYS A 143 -7.40 0.09 -13.01
CA CYS A 143 -5.97 0.30 -12.88
C CYS A 143 -5.66 1.62 -12.16
N PHE A 144 -4.60 1.59 -11.37
CA PHE A 144 -4.12 2.67 -10.54
C PHE A 144 -2.66 2.90 -10.86
N VAL A 145 -2.32 4.14 -11.15
CA VAL A 145 -0.95 4.58 -11.39
C VAL A 145 -0.33 4.93 -10.04
N VAL A 146 0.81 4.33 -9.74
CA VAL A 146 1.63 4.64 -8.56
C VAL A 146 2.43 5.90 -8.87
N LEU A 147 1.96 7.05 -8.40
CA LEU A 147 2.59 8.34 -8.68
C LEU A 147 3.83 8.57 -7.83
N SER A 148 3.78 8.13 -6.59
CA SER A 148 4.84 8.34 -5.62
C SER A 148 4.85 7.22 -4.60
N ALA A 149 5.99 7.02 -3.96
CA ALA A 149 6.18 6.02 -2.93
C ALA A 149 7.11 6.53 -1.82
N VAL A 150 6.90 6.01 -0.61
CA VAL A 150 7.77 6.22 0.55
C VAL A 150 8.07 4.85 1.14
N ALA A 151 9.33 4.42 1.16
CA ALA A 151 9.72 3.25 1.94
C ALA A 151 9.77 3.64 3.42
N LEU A 152 9.19 2.82 4.31
CA LEU A 152 9.31 3.06 5.74
C LEU A 152 10.75 2.80 6.21
N SER A 153 11.20 3.52 7.24
CA SER A 153 12.52 3.29 7.85
C SER A 153 12.66 1.87 8.42
N GLN A 154 11.54 1.26 8.80
CA GLN A 154 11.41 -0.13 9.23
C GLN A 154 10.04 -0.65 8.82
N THR A 155 9.94 -1.96 8.56
CA THR A 155 8.65 -2.61 8.36
C THR A 155 7.83 -2.63 9.65
N LEU A 156 6.51 -2.58 9.52
CA LEU A 156 5.59 -2.66 10.63
C LEU A 156 4.78 -3.96 10.50
N PRO A 157 5.07 -5.00 11.32
CA PRO A 157 4.29 -6.24 11.34
C PRO A 157 2.80 -5.95 11.53
N SER A 158 1.96 -6.51 10.68
CA SER A 158 0.52 -6.25 10.70
C SER A 158 -0.23 -7.32 9.91
N ARG A 159 -1.34 -7.80 10.48
CA ARG A 159 -2.27 -8.71 9.80
C ARG A 159 -3.38 -7.93 9.13
N ALA A 160 -3.60 -8.19 7.84
CA ALA A 160 -4.76 -7.66 7.14
C ALA A 160 -6.05 -8.27 7.72
N PRO A 161 -7.06 -7.45 8.10
CA PRO A 161 -8.27 -7.93 8.77
C PRO A 161 -9.33 -8.50 7.81
N GLY A 162 -9.06 -8.58 6.50
CA GLY A 162 -10.09 -8.87 5.50
C GLY A 162 -9.55 -9.40 4.17
N ARG A 163 -10.33 -9.17 3.10
CA ARG A 163 -10.02 -9.64 1.75
C ARG A 163 -8.83 -8.84 1.18
N PRO A 164 -7.77 -9.48 0.67
CA PRO A 164 -6.58 -8.77 0.15
C PRO A 164 -6.86 -7.73 -0.95
N ALA A 165 -7.93 -7.94 -1.73
CA ALA A 165 -8.31 -7.07 -2.85
C ALA A 165 -8.87 -5.71 -2.40
N GLU A 166 -9.33 -5.61 -1.16
CA GLU A 166 -10.01 -4.44 -0.62
C GLU A 166 -9.03 -3.60 0.22
N PRO A 167 -9.08 -2.27 0.12
CA PRO A 167 -8.40 -1.43 1.10
C PRO A 167 -8.93 -1.72 2.50
N TRP A 168 -8.17 -1.40 3.55
CA TRP A 168 -8.64 -1.54 4.93
C TRP A 168 -8.09 -0.43 5.82
N ARG A 169 -8.81 -0.10 6.88
CA ARG A 169 -8.46 0.98 7.81
C ARG A 169 -7.40 0.52 8.80
N LEU A 170 -6.33 1.30 8.94
CA LEU A 170 -5.33 1.11 9.97
C LEU A 170 -5.91 1.45 11.35
N SER A 171 -5.54 0.69 12.38
CA SER A 171 -5.84 1.07 13.76
C SER A 171 -5.15 2.41 14.11
N PRO A 172 -5.70 3.22 15.04
CA PRO A 172 -5.05 4.48 15.43
C PRO A 172 -3.60 4.32 15.92
N ALA A 173 -3.28 3.17 16.52
CA ALA A 173 -1.90 2.85 16.92
C ALA A 173 -1.01 2.58 15.70
N ALA A 174 -1.50 1.83 14.72
CA ALA A 174 -0.78 1.58 13.47
C ALA A 174 -0.60 2.87 12.67
N GLN A 175 -1.61 3.74 12.58
CA GLN A 175 -1.52 5.05 11.92
C GLN A 175 -0.39 5.91 12.50
N ARG A 176 -0.33 6.04 13.84
CA ARG A 176 0.77 6.77 14.50
C ARG A 176 2.12 6.14 14.17
N ARG A 177 2.23 4.82 14.25
CA ARG A 177 3.50 4.12 14.00
C ARG A 177 3.96 4.26 12.55
N VAL A 178 3.06 4.13 11.58
CA VAL A 178 3.34 4.35 10.15
C VAL A 178 3.82 5.77 9.91
N ARG A 179 3.12 6.77 10.46
CA ARG A 179 3.54 8.18 10.36
C ARG A 179 4.94 8.40 10.92
N ASP A 180 5.22 7.86 12.11
CA ASP A 180 6.53 8.04 12.76
C ASP A 180 7.66 7.36 11.96
N LEU A 181 7.39 6.21 11.32
CA LEU A 181 8.34 5.49 10.46
C LEU A 181 8.51 6.11 9.07
N ALA A 182 7.53 6.89 8.60
CA ALA A 182 7.58 7.63 7.36
C ALA A 182 8.18 9.04 7.53
N ALA A 183 8.16 9.58 8.75
CA ALA A 183 8.66 10.92 9.04
C ALA A 183 10.16 11.03 8.70
N GLY A 184 10.50 11.97 7.83
CA GLY A 184 11.87 12.19 7.36
C GLY A 184 12.35 11.23 6.26
N MET A 185 11.51 10.27 5.85
CA MET A 185 11.81 9.42 4.70
C MET A 185 11.57 10.19 3.39
N PRO A 186 12.40 10.00 2.36
CA PRO A 186 12.23 10.67 1.08
C PRO A 186 10.98 10.17 0.34
N VAL A 187 10.27 11.11 -0.30
CA VAL A 187 9.18 10.81 -1.23
C VAL A 187 9.77 10.62 -2.62
N TYR A 188 9.71 9.39 -3.13
CA TYR A 188 10.13 9.07 -4.48
C TYR A 188 8.97 9.27 -5.45
N LYS A 189 9.16 10.11 -6.46
CA LYS A 189 8.17 10.32 -7.53
C LYS A 189 8.50 9.42 -8.72
N ASN A 190 7.53 8.65 -9.17
CA ASN A 190 7.69 7.87 -10.39
C ASN A 190 7.61 8.83 -11.58
N ARG A 191 8.57 8.72 -12.52
CA ARG A 191 8.53 9.44 -13.79
C ARG A 191 7.45 8.83 -14.68
N ILE A 192 6.21 9.15 -14.39
CA ILE A 192 5.11 8.93 -15.32
C ILE A 192 5.15 10.13 -16.23
N LEU A 193 5.35 9.90 -17.53
CA LEU A 193 5.38 10.95 -18.53
C LEU A 193 4.11 11.80 -18.37
N GLU A 194 4.23 13.00 -17.81
CA GLU A 194 3.17 14.02 -17.77
C GLU A 194 2.82 14.53 -19.19
N ASN A 195 3.40 13.92 -20.23
CA ASN A 195 3.40 14.36 -21.61
C ASN A 195 2.27 13.77 -22.47
N SER A 196 1.12 13.42 -21.90
CA SER A 196 -0.07 13.19 -22.74
C SER A 196 -0.61 14.49 -23.37
N ASP A 197 -0.25 15.67 -22.83
CA ASP A 197 -0.57 16.97 -23.45
C ASP A 197 0.61 17.57 -24.26
N ALA A 198 1.78 16.90 -24.27
CA ALA A 198 2.99 17.39 -24.91
C ALA A 198 3.64 16.34 -25.81
N ILE A 199 2.88 15.79 -26.77
CA ILE A 199 3.45 15.08 -27.91
C ILE A 199 3.89 16.13 -28.95
N SER A 200 5.03 16.77 -28.70
CA SER A 200 5.86 17.32 -29.76
C SER A 200 7.34 17.07 -29.45
N CYS A 201 7.87 16.00 -30.01
CA CYS A 201 9.27 15.78 -30.40
C CYS A 201 10.37 16.19 -29.39
N GLY A 202 10.80 15.25 -28.56
CA GLY A 202 12.06 15.37 -27.82
C GLY A 202 12.46 14.05 -27.16
N LYS A 203 13.57 13.45 -27.59
CA LYS A 203 14.16 12.27 -26.95
C LYS A 203 14.61 12.65 -25.54
N VAL A 204 14.08 11.97 -24.53
CA VAL A 204 14.51 12.11 -23.14
C VAL A 204 15.37 10.90 -22.76
N VAL A 205 16.55 11.15 -22.22
CA VAL A 205 17.46 10.15 -21.66
C VAL A 205 17.08 9.90 -20.20
N ALA A 206 16.82 8.64 -19.84
CA ALA A 206 16.46 8.24 -18.48
C ALA A 206 17.70 8.16 -17.59
N GLU A 207 17.76 9.01 -16.56
CA GLU A 207 18.72 8.89 -15.46
C GLU A 207 17.95 8.43 -14.22
N GLN A 208 18.17 7.17 -13.82
CA GLN A 208 17.62 6.60 -12.59
C GLN A 208 18.66 6.73 -11.47
N THR A 209 18.32 7.46 -10.41
CA THR A 209 19.13 7.48 -9.19
C THR A 209 19.05 6.10 -8.53
N LYS A 210 20.17 5.40 -8.46
CA LYS A 210 20.32 4.09 -7.79
C LYS A 210 20.03 4.29 -6.29
N VAL A 211 18.83 3.94 -5.84
CA VAL A 211 18.52 3.85 -4.40
C VAL A 211 19.02 2.50 -3.93
N ALA A 212 20.08 2.52 -3.11
CA ALA A 212 20.46 1.35 -2.34
C ALA A 212 19.40 1.16 -1.26
N ILE A 213 18.39 0.34 -1.53
CA ILE A 213 17.66 -0.33 -0.45
C ILE A 213 18.65 -1.36 0.09
N THR A 214 19.50 -0.92 1.02
CA THR A 214 20.15 -1.87 1.92
C THR A 214 19.03 -2.58 2.64
N ALA A 215 18.82 -3.85 2.33
CA ALA A 215 18.08 -4.74 3.22
C ALA A 215 18.63 -4.49 4.64
N PRO A 216 17.79 -4.18 5.63
CA PRO A 216 18.27 -4.07 6.99
C PRO A 216 18.98 -5.38 7.29
N VAL A 217 20.27 -5.26 7.59
CA VAL A 217 21.16 -6.37 7.90
C VAL A 217 20.45 -7.29 8.87
N SER A 218 20.34 -8.54 8.44
CA SER A 218 20.00 -9.73 9.22
C SER A 218 20.56 -9.70 10.64
N SER A 219 19.83 -9.07 11.57
CA SER A 219 20.01 -9.27 13.01
C SER A 219 18.69 -9.12 13.75
N TYR A 220 17.65 -9.81 13.28
CA TYR A 220 16.55 -10.20 14.15
C TYR A 220 16.73 -11.68 14.47
N SER A 221 17.30 -11.95 15.65
CA SER A 221 17.21 -13.25 16.30
C SER A 221 15.74 -13.47 16.66
N TRP A 222 15.07 -14.38 15.97
CA TRP A 222 13.69 -14.81 16.23
C TRP A 222 13.57 -15.80 17.41
N SER A 223 14.48 -15.73 18.38
CA SER A 223 14.61 -16.76 19.43
C SER A 223 13.69 -16.57 20.64
N ASP A 224 13.12 -15.38 20.89
CA ASP A 224 12.47 -15.08 22.18
C ASP A 224 10.99 -14.69 22.05
N CYS A 225 10.18 -15.61 21.54
CA CYS A 225 8.73 -15.60 21.75
C CYS A 225 8.25 -17.00 22.12
N SER A 226 8.54 -17.42 23.36
CA SER A 226 7.86 -18.52 24.00
C SER A 226 6.39 -18.12 24.26
N TRP A 227 5.47 -18.64 23.47
CA TRP A 227 4.05 -18.65 23.80
C TRP A 227 3.76 -19.94 24.57
N THR A 228 3.54 -19.83 25.88
CA THR A 228 2.85 -20.88 26.64
C THR A 228 1.39 -20.95 26.18
N ALA A 229 0.93 -22.17 25.94
CA ALA A 229 -0.42 -22.52 25.53
C ALA A 229 -1.50 -22.11 26.53
#